data_AF-A0A0A1T7N5-F1
#
_entry.id   AF-A0A0A1T7N5-F1
#
_cell.length_a   1.000
_cell.length_b   1.000
_cell.length_c   1.000
_cell.angle_alpha   90.00
_cell.angle_beta   90.00
_cell.angle_gamma   90.00
#
_symmetry.space_group_name_H-M   'P 1'
#
loop_
_entity.id
_entity.type
_entity.pdbx_description
1 polymer ?
#
loop_
_entity_poly.entity_id
_entity_poly.type
_entity_poly.pdbx_seq_one_letter_code
_entity_poly.pdbx_strand_id
1 'polypeptide(L)'
;MPAMGTSSNQYFLLTHLYEFFGTLLGCSQQGMTGFDKYDGQPSMYKVHKFMNLGEAELTYFISQVGAAAASFGVAKDDITAVANALSSTFGMKCAAPAEVIKGSGPQAQAICIGDGCPEAKEPQCSAYAAAVAPAKCSAASMSGSMMPSGTSMPSGSGSMTGSMPASMTGTMTKPATTNPTGAAGVNGVNIAAAAAAIAALAL
;
A
#
# COMPACT_ATOMS: atom_id res chain seq x y z
N MET A 1 15.61 14.07 -8.39
CA MET A 1 16.21 12.74 -8.23
C MET A 1 15.43 12.00 -7.15
N PRO A 2 14.97 10.75 -7.37
CA PRO A 2 14.41 9.94 -6.29
C PRO A 2 15.43 9.82 -5.17
N ALA A 3 15.00 10.00 -3.92
CA ALA A 3 15.87 9.81 -2.76
C ALA A 3 16.11 8.30 -2.59
N MET A 4 17.23 7.78 -3.13
CA MET A 4 17.54 6.34 -3.14
C MET A 4 18.44 5.89 -1.98
N GLY A 5 18.69 6.77 -1.00
CA GLY A 5 19.45 6.42 0.20
C GLY A 5 18.57 5.71 1.24
N THR A 6 19.19 4.84 2.05
CA THR A 6 18.52 4.05 3.11
C THR A 6 17.97 4.91 4.25
N SER A 7 18.36 6.18 4.34
CA SER A 7 17.87 7.15 5.33
C SER A 7 16.70 8.01 4.81
N SER A 8 16.22 7.77 3.59
CA SER A 8 15.14 8.57 2.99
C SER A 8 13.76 8.08 3.39
N ASN A 9 12.79 9.00 3.45
CA ASN A 9 11.38 8.65 3.65
C ASN A 9 10.83 7.72 2.54
N GLN A 10 11.37 7.84 1.32
CA GLN A 10 10.97 6.97 0.20
C GLN A 10 11.47 5.55 0.40
N TYR A 11 12.71 5.39 0.87
CA TYR A 11 13.23 4.08 1.23
C TYR A 11 12.41 3.45 2.34
N PHE A 12 12.17 4.20 3.42
CA PHE A 12 11.31 3.76 4.53
C PHE A 12 9.93 3.32 4.06
N LEU A 13 9.25 4.11 3.24
CA LEU A 13 7.92 3.80 2.72
C LEU A 13 7.93 2.52 1.88
N LEU A 14 8.89 2.39 0.95
CA LEU A 14 8.95 1.24 0.06
C LEU A 14 9.34 -0.05 0.78
N THR A 15 10.28 0.00 1.73
CA THR A 15 10.66 -1.18 2.52
C THR A 15 9.51 -1.61 3.44
N HIS A 16 8.86 -0.68 4.14
CA HIS A 16 7.69 -1.02 4.96
C HIS A 16 6.55 -1.61 4.15
N LEU A 17 6.31 -1.08 2.94
CA LEU A 17 5.29 -1.62 2.05
C LEU A 17 5.65 -3.05 1.65
N TYR A 18 6.89 -3.28 1.21
CA TYR A 18 7.37 -4.60 0.81
C TYR A 18 7.27 -5.65 1.94
N GLU A 19 7.72 -5.29 3.14
CA GLU A 19 7.63 -6.15 4.33
C GLU A 19 6.18 -6.43 4.73
N PHE A 20 5.30 -5.42 4.69
CA PHE A 20 3.89 -5.59 5.01
C PHE A 20 3.22 -6.55 4.04
N PHE A 21 3.45 -6.40 2.74
CA PHE A 21 2.93 -7.33 1.73
C PHE A 21 3.48 -8.74 1.92
N GLY A 22 4.74 -8.88 2.36
CA GLY A 22 5.28 -10.17 2.78
C GLY A 22 4.44 -10.84 3.87
N THR A 23 4.03 -10.06 4.88
CA THR A 23 3.19 -10.56 5.97
C THR A 23 1.78 -10.86 5.50
N LEU A 24 1.16 -9.94 4.75
CA LEU A 24 -0.20 -10.06 4.24
C LEU A 24 -0.37 -11.28 3.32
N LEU A 25 0.63 -11.56 2.48
CA LEU A 25 0.62 -12.69 1.55
C LEU A 25 1.17 -13.99 2.17
N GLY A 26 1.68 -13.94 3.41
CA GLY A 26 2.23 -15.10 4.10
C GLY A 26 3.48 -15.67 3.45
N CYS A 27 4.34 -14.81 2.89
CA CYS A 27 5.57 -15.22 2.23
C CYS A 27 6.48 -16.01 3.19
N SER A 28 6.84 -17.23 2.81
CA SER A 28 7.65 -18.15 3.63
C SER A 28 9.08 -17.68 3.90
N GLN A 29 9.58 -16.78 3.04
CA GLN A 29 10.93 -16.21 3.09
C GLN A 29 11.01 -14.92 3.93
N GLN A 30 9.91 -14.47 4.54
CA GLN A 30 9.93 -13.28 5.38
C GLN A 30 10.70 -13.51 6.69
N GLY A 31 11.53 -12.55 7.06
CA GLY A 31 12.47 -12.61 8.18
C GLY A 31 13.86 -13.14 7.81
N MET A 32 14.13 -13.37 6.53
CA MET A 32 15.49 -13.63 6.03
C MET A 32 16.21 -12.32 5.71
N THR A 33 17.54 -12.36 5.60
CA THR A 33 18.36 -11.20 5.24
C THR A 33 17.86 -10.54 3.95
N GLY A 34 17.49 -9.25 4.04
CA GLY A 34 16.99 -8.47 2.91
C GLY A 34 15.49 -8.60 2.65
N PHE A 35 14.77 -9.37 3.49
CA PHE A 35 13.31 -9.40 3.52
C PHE A 35 12.84 -9.52 4.96
N ASP A 36 13.01 -8.43 5.70
CA ASP A 36 12.76 -8.42 7.13
C ASP A 36 11.27 -8.59 7.47
N LYS A 37 11.00 -8.88 8.74
CA LYS A 37 9.62 -8.90 9.24
C LYS A 37 9.12 -7.48 9.34
N TYR A 38 7.87 -7.26 8.96
CA TYR A 38 7.23 -5.97 9.19
C TYR A 38 7.22 -5.65 10.69
N ASP A 39 7.84 -4.54 11.05
CA ASP A 39 7.96 -4.06 12.43
C ASP A 39 7.14 -2.77 12.69
N GLY A 40 6.36 -2.35 11.69
CA GLY A 40 5.52 -1.17 11.78
C GLY A 40 4.27 -1.37 12.62
N GLN A 41 3.39 -0.36 12.62
CA GLN A 41 2.17 -0.38 13.42
C GLN A 41 1.14 -1.40 12.87
N PRO A 42 0.68 -2.39 13.66
CA PRO A 42 -0.24 -3.43 13.18
C PRO A 42 -1.63 -2.99 12.73
N SER A 43 -2.11 -1.83 13.21
CA SER A 43 -3.39 -1.27 12.74
C SER A 43 -3.19 -0.41 11.51
N MET A 44 -3.61 -0.91 10.34
CA MET A 44 -3.55 -0.14 9.10
C MET A 44 -4.45 1.09 9.13
N TYR A 45 -5.57 1.03 9.86
CA TYR A 45 -6.38 2.21 10.14
C TYR A 45 -5.56 3.31 10.83
N LYS A 46 -4.80 3.01 11.90
CA LYS A 46 -4.02 4.03 12.63
C LYS A 46 -2.99 4.73 11.74
N VAL A 47 -2.40 4.00 10.79
CA VAL A 47 -1.40 4.51 9.86
C VAL A 47 -2.03 5.40 8.79
N HIS A 48 -3.18 4.99 8.24
CA HIS A 48 -3.76 5.64 7.06
C HIS A 48 -4.95 6.57 7.36
N LYS A 49 -5.46 6.63 8.59
CA LYS A 49 -6.65 7.44 8.94
C LYS A 49 -6.53 8.93 8.65
N PHE A 50 -5.30 9.44 8.63
CA PHE A 50 -5.02 10.84 8.34
C PHE A 50 -5.06 11.14 6.84
N MET A 51 -5.14 10.13 5.98
CA MET A 51 -5.29 10.31 4.54
C MET A 51 -6.75 10.46 4.10
N ASN A 52 -7.71 10.11 4.97
CA ASN A 52 -9.15 10.16 4.71
C ASN A 52 -9.54 9.55 3.35
N LEU A 53 -9.06 8.33 3.10
CA LEU A 53 -9.22 7.66 1.80
C LEU A 53 -10.67 7.22 1.57
N GLY A 54 -11.23 7.61 0.43
CA GLY A 54 -12.51 7.15 -0.08
C GLY A 54 -12.37 5.93 -0.97
N GLU A 55 -13.49 5.50 -1.55
CA GLU A 55 -13.55 4.34 -2.44
C GLU A 55 -12.68 4.52 -3.70
N ALA A 56 -12.67 5.74 -4.25
CA ALA A 56 -11.93 6.05 -5.46
C ALA A 56 -10.41 5.92 -5.26
N GLU A 57 -9.88 6.48 -4.17
CA GLU A 57 -8.44 6.41 -3.88
C GLU A 57 -8.00 4.98 -3.57
N LEU A 58 -8.79 4.24 -2.80
CA LEU A 58 -8.46 2.84 -2.50
C LEU A 58 -8.52 1.97 -3.75
N THR A 59 -9.57 2.09 -4.56
CA THR A 59 -9.72 1.31 -5.80
C THR A 59 -8.59 1.64 -6.77
N TYR A 60 -8.22 2.92 -6.89
CA TYR A 60 -7.08 3.33 -7.69
C TYR A 60 -5.77 2.69 -7.18
N PHE A 61 -5.50 2.74 -5.88
CA PHE A 61 -4.33 2.07 -5.30
C PHE A 61 -4.27 0.57 -5.64
N ILE A 62 -5.37 -0.15 -5.45
CA ILE A 62 -5.46 -1.59 -5.76
C ILE A 62 -5.22 -1.85 -7.26
N SER A 63 -5.78 -1.01 -8.13
CA SER A 63 -5.55 -1.11 -9.57
C SER A 63 -4.08 -0.93 -9.96
N GLN A 64 -3.37 0.00 -9.29
CA GLN A 64 -1.96 0.26 -9.53
C GLN A 64 -1.07 -0.90 -9.03
N VAL A 65 -1.43 -1.53 -7.91
CA VAL A 65 -0.75 -2.76 -7.44
C VAL A 65 -0.91 -3.87 -8.48
N GLY A 66 -2.12 -4.06 -9.01
CA GLY A 66 -2.37 -5.07 -10.05
C GLY A 66 -1.63 -4.80 -11.36
N ALA A 67 -1.61 -3.54 -11.82
CA ALA A 67 -0.87 -3.14 -13.01
C ALA A 67 0.65 -3.33 -12.85
N ALA A 68 1.18 -2.99 -11.68
CA ALA A 68 2.59 -3.23 -11.36
C ALA A 68 2.90 -4.73 -11.39
N ALA A 69 2.13 -5.57 -10.69
CA ALA A 69 2.32 -7.02 -10.69
C ALA A 69 2.24 -7.64 -12.10
N ALA A 70 1.28 -7.19 -12.92
CA ALA A 70 1.16 -7.63 -14.31
C ALA A 70 2.41 -7.28 -15.14
N SER A 71 3.02 -6.11 -14.91
CA SER A 71 4.25 -5.70 -15.61
C SER A 71 5.46 -6.59 -15.30
N PHE A 72 5.45 -7.27 -14.15
CA PHE A 72 6.46 -8.27 -13.76
C PHE A 72 6.07 -9.71 -14.14
N GLY A 73 4.96 -9.90 -14.85
CA GLY A 73 4.53 -11.22 -15.34
C GLY A 73 3.83 -12.10 -14.30
N VAL A 74 3.33 -11.52 -13.19
CA VAL A 74 2.51 -12.25 -12.21
C VAL A 74 1.21 -12.73 -12.88
N ALA A 75 0.77 -13.95 -12.55
CA ALA A 75 -0.45 -14.52 -13.13
C ALA A 75 -1.69 -13.70 -12.73
N LYS A 76 -2.66 -13.63 -13.64
CA LYS A 76 -3.90 -12.84 -13.43
C LYS A 76 -4.69 -13.31 -12.21
N ASP A 77 -4.69 -14.62 -11.94
CA ASP A 77 -5.40 -15.21 -10.81
C ASP A 77 -4.75 -14.77 -9.48
N ASP A 78 -3.42 -14.74 -9.41
CA ASP A 78 -2.69 -14.24 -8.24
C ASP A 78 -2.94 -12.74 -8.02
N ILE A 79 -2.93 -11.94 -9.10
CA ILE A 79 -3.27 -10.50 -9.04
C ILE A 79 -4.68 -10.31 -8.48
N THR A 80 -5.63 -11.14 -8.93
CA THR A 80 -7.03 -11.09 -8.48
C THR A 80 -7.14 -11.49 -7.02
N ALA A 81 -6.40 -12.52 -6.58
CA ALA A 81 -6.35 -12.92 -5.18
C ALA A 81 -5.83 -11.78 -4.27
N VAL A 82 -4.77 -11.09 -4.68
CA VAL A 82 -4.23 -9.93 -3.95
C VAL A 82 -5.25 -8.78 -3.92
N ALA A 83 -5.87 -8.45 -5.05
CA ALA A 83 -6.87 -7.38 -5.12
C ALA A 83 -8.07 -7.66 -4.20
N ASN A 84 -8.53 -8.91 -4.15
CA ASN A 84 -9.59 -9.34 -3.25
C ASN A 84 -9.17 -9.22 -1.79
N ALA A 85 -7.96 -9.68 -1.43
CA ALA A 85 -7.44 -9.57 -0.08
C ALA A 85 -7.32 -8.11 0.39
N LEU A 86 -6.83 -7.21 -0.47
CA LEU A 86 -6.76 -5.78 -0.17
C LEU A 86 -8.16 -5.19 0.03
N SER A 87 -9.10 -5.51 -0.86
CA SER A 87 -10.47 -5.00 -0.81
C SER A 87 -11.22 -5.49 0.43
N SER A 88 -11.15 -6.78 0.75
CA SER A 88 -11.86 -7.35 1.90
C SER A 88 -11.28 -6.90 3.24
N THR A 89 -9.96 -6.70 3.31
CA THR A 89 -9.28 -6.36 4.56
C THR A 89 -9.33 -4.86 4.86
N PHE A 90 -9.21 -4.02 3.83
CA PHE A 90 -9.04 -2.57 3.99
C PHE A 90 -10.17 -1.74 3.41
N GLY A 91 -11.03 -2.32 2.56
CA GLY A 91 -12.05 -1.62 1.80
C GLY A 91 -13.43 -1.49 2.45
N MET A 92 -13.67 -2.21 3.55
CA MET A 92 -14.97 -2.22 4.21
C MET A 92 -14.96 -1.29 5.43
N LYS A 93 -15.68 -0.17 5.36
CA LYS A 93 -15.81 0.79 6.46
C LYS A 93 -16.43 0.11 7.68
N CYS A 94 -15.89 0.39 8.87
CA CYS A 94 -16.32 -0.20 10.14
C CYS A 94 -16.21 -1.74 10.21
N ALA A 95 -15.38 -2.38 9.38
CA ALA A 95 -15.15 -3.81 9.48
C ALA A 95 -14.64 -4.22 10.87
N ALA A 96 -15.00 -5.43 11.30
CA ALA A 96 -14.52 -5.99 12.56
C ALA A 96 -12.97 -5.97 12.61
N PRO A 97 -12.36 -5.70 13.78
CA PRO A 97 -10.92 -5.81 13.94
C PRO A 97 -10.40 -7.18 13.51
N ALA A 98 -9.32 -7.19 12.74
CA ALA A 98 -8.71 -8.39 12.20
C ALA A 98 -7.21 -8.43 12.50
N GLU A 99 -6.68 -9.63 12.70
CA GLU A 99 -5.26 -9.87 12.91
C GLU A 99 -4.59 -10.13 11.55
N VAL A 100 -4.04 -9.07 10.95
CA VAL A 100 -3.25 -9.17 9.70
C VAL A 100 -1.81 -9.56 10.01
N ILE A 101 -1.28 -9.05 11.14
CA ILE A 101 0.09 -9.32 11.60
C ILE A 101 0.02 -10.31 12.74
N LYS A 102 0.51 -11.53 12.50
CA LYS A 102 0.47 -12.61 13.48
C LYS A 102 1.13 -12.20 14.80
N GLY A 103 0.46 -12.50 15.91
CA GLY A 103 0.89 -12.17 17.26
C GLY A 103 0.52 -10.75 17.72
N SER A 104 -0.10 -9.94 16.87
CA SER A 104 -0.52 -8.56 17.20
C SER A 104 -1.96 -8.49 17.73
N GLY A 105 -2.69 -9.61 17.68
CA GLY A 105 -4.12 -9.67 17.99
C GLY A 105 -4.99 -8.88 17.01
N PRO A 106 -6.32 -8.85 17.24
CA PRO A 106 -7.25 -8.14 16.38
C PRO A 106 -7.01 -6.62 16.41
N GLN A 107 -6.86 -6.00 15.24
CA GLN A 107 -6.65 -4.55 15.09
C GLN A 107 -7.63 -3.97 14.07
N ALA A 108 -7.98 -2.69 14.21
CA ALA A 108 -8.75 -1.99 13.19
C ALA A 108 -7.94 -1.91 11.88
N GLN A 109 -8.50 -2.44 10.79
CA GLN A 109 -7.81 -2.53 9.50
C GLN A 109 -8.39 -1.60 8.44
N ALA A 110 -9.68 -1.26 8.47
CA ALA A 110 -10.30 -0.47 7.41
C ALA A 110 -9.53 0.83 7.14
N ILE A 111 -9.10 1.00 5.89
CA ILE A 111 -8.44 2.21 5.38
C ILE A 111 -9.44 3.05 4.57
N CYS A 112 -10.38 2.41 3.89
CA CYS A 112 -11.52 3.09 3.27
C CYS A 112 -12.45 3.61 4.39
N ILE A 113 -12.32 4.89 4.70
CA ILE A 113 -13.07 5.55 5.78
C ILE A 113 -13.69 6.88 5.36
N GLY A 114 -13.37 7.35 4.15
CA GLY A 114 -13.93 8.55 3.54
C GLY A 114 -15.19 8.26 2.72
N ASP A 115 -15.47 9.16 1.77
CA ASP A 115 -16.69 9.12 0.97
C ASP A 115 -16.72 7.91 0.02
N GLY A 116 -17.93 7.36 -0.20
CA GLY A 116 -18.18 6.23 -1.11
C GLY A 116 -17.83 4.86 -0.53
N CYS A 117 -17.07 4.77 0.55
CA CYS A 117 -16.64 3.47 1.10
C CYS A 117 -17.85 2.59 1.52
N PRO A 118 -17.93 1.35 1.02
CA PRO A 118 -18.98 0.42 1.43
C PRO A 118 -18.84 0.07 2.90
N GLU A 119 -19.97 -0.05 3.60
CA GLU A 119 -20.00 -0.39 5.01
C GLU A 119 -20.02 -1.91 5.20
N ALA A 120 -19.33 -2.40 6.23
CA ALA A 120 -19.37 -3.81 6.60
C ALA A 120 -20.80 -4.23 7.00
N LYS A 121 -21.16 -5.48 6.74
CA LYS A 121 -22.51 -6.02 7.05
C LYS A 121 -22.85 -5.91 8.54
N GLU A 122 -21.87 -6.13 9.41
CA GLU A 122 -21.97 -6.01 10.86
C GLU A 122 -20.97 -4.91 11.33
N PRO A 123 -21.38 -3.63 11.29
CA PRO A 123 -20.44 -2.53 11.50
C PRO A 123 -20.00 -2.41 12.97
N GLN A 124 -18.69 -2.41 13.21
CA GLN A 124 -18.07 -2.16 14.51
C GLN A 124 -17.39 -0.78 14.54
N CYS A 125 -18.15 0.28 14.25
CA CYS A 125 -17.60 1.64 14.11
C CYS A 125 -16.93 2.19 15.38
N SER A 126 -17.20 1.65 16.57
CA SER A 126 -16.52 2.06 17.81
C SER A 126 -15.01 1.77 17.83
N ALA A 127 -14.54 0.85 16.97
CA ALA A 127 -13.11 0.60 16.77
C ALA A 127 -12.40 1.68 15.94
N TYR A 128 -13.16 2.61 15.35
CA TYR A 128 -12.68 3.62 14.41
C TYR A 128 -13.02 5.02 14.94
N ALA A 129 -12.00 5.87 15.09
CA ALA A 129 -12.22 7.29 15.36
C ALA A 129 -12.56 8.05 14.06
N ALA A 130 -13.08 9.26 14.20
CA ALA A 130 -13.31 10.14 13.06
C ALA A 130 -12.01 10.37 12.27
N ALA A 131 -12.08 10.25 10.96
CA ALA A 131 -10.99 10.57 10.06
C ALA A 131 -10.72 12.09 10.08
N VAL A 132 -9.46 12.49 10.07
CA VAL A 132 -9.06 13.90 9.96
C VAL A 132 -8.14 14.00 8.75
N ALA A 133 -8.67 14.57 7.67
CA ALA A 133 -7.88 14.82 6.47
C ALA A 133 -6.75 15.82 6.77
N PRO A 134 -5.61 15.75 6.06
CA PRO A 134 -4.53 16.71 6.25
C PRO A 134 -5.02 18.09 5.83
N ALA A 135 -4.54 19.13 6.52
CA ALA A 135 -4.81 20.50 6.09
C ALA A 135 -4.32 20.70 4.65
N LYS A 136 -5.14 21.35 3.82
CA LYS A 136 -4.72 21.75 2.46
C LYS A 136 -3.51 22.68 2.59
N CYS A 137 -2.41 22.34 1.91
CA CYS A 137 -1.27 23.24 1.77
C CYS A 137 -1.73 24.53 1.08
N SER A 138 -2.08 25.53 1.86
CA SER A 138 -2.36 26.87 1.35
C SER A 138 -1.02 27.59 1.23
N ALA A 139 -0.78 28.32 0.13
CA ALA A 139 0.46 29.08 -0.07
C ALA A 139 0.77 30.06 1.09
N ALA A 140 -0.24 30.45 1.88
CA ALA A 140 -0.10 31.25 3.09
C ALA A 140 0.65 30.53 4.24
N SER A 141 0.70 29.19 4.24
CA SER A 141 1.33 28.40 5.31
C SER A 141 2.85 28.21 5.12
N MET A 142 3.43 28.77 4.04
CA MET A 142 4.88 28.89 3.88
C MET A 142 5.46 30.15 4.56
N SER A 143 4.63 30.96 5.22
CA SER A 143 5.09 32.08 6.06
C SER A 143 5.39 31.62 7.50
N GLY A 144 6.21 30.58 7.63
CA GLY A 144 6.66 30.02 8.91
C GLY A 144 8.12 29.61 8.80
N SER A 145 9.02 30.55 9.07
CA SER A 145 10.46 30.40 9.36
C SER A 145 11.14 29.16 8.76
N MET A 146 11.47 29.22 7.47
CA MET A 146 12.60 28.44 6.95
C MET A 146 13.88 29.02 7.60
N MET A 147 14.48 28.30 8.54
CA MET A 147 15.88 28.51 8.91
C MET A 147 16.74 28.24 7.66
N PRO A 148 17.49 29.23 7.14
CA PRO A 148 18.37 28.98 6.01
C PRO A 148 19.66 28.37 6.54
N SER A 149 19.98 27.15 6.09
CA SER A 149 21.35 26.66 6.13
C SER A 149 21.71 26.20 4.73
N GLY A 150 22.69 26.89 4.12
CA GLY A 150 23.32 26.47 2.88
C GLY A 150 23.27 27.47 1.73
N THR A 151 24.26 28.38 1.72
CA THR A 151 24.98 28.92 0.55
C THR A 151 24.20 29.47 -0.66
N SER A 152 24.31 30.79 -0.80
CA SER A 152 24.04 31.65 -1.95
C SER A 152 24.59 31.17 -3.31
N MET A 153 23.81 31.31 -4.37
CA MET A 153 24.23 31.78 -5.71
C MET A 153 23.02 32.24 -6.55
N PRO A 154 23.20 33.13 -7.55
CA PRO A 154 22.21 34.13 -7.91
C PRO A 154 21.23 33.72 -9.03
N SER A 155 20.14 34.49 -9.05
CA SER A 155 19.05 34.58 -10.02
C SER A 155 19.50 34.63 -11.49
N GLY A 156 18.85 33.81 -12.31
CA GLY A 156 18.86 33.89 -13.77
C GLY A 156 17.44 33.76 -14.31
N SER A 157 16.83 34.91 -14.62
CA SER A 157 15.57 35.01 -15.35
C SER A 157 15.74 34.47 -16.78
N GLY A 158 14.85 33.57 -17.20
CA GLY A 158 14.86 33.00 -18.54
C GLY A 158 13.53 32.33 -18.88
N SER A 159 12.61 33.12 -19.43
CA SER A 159 11.43 32.61 -20.15
C SER A 159 11.89 31.88 -21.41
N MET A 160 11.49 30.63 -21.59
CA MET A 160 11.44 29.98 -22.92
C MET A 160 10.27 29.00 -23.00
N THR A 161 9.25 29.43 -23.74
CA THR A 161 8.37 28.60 -24.57
C THR A 161 9.18 27.71 -25.52
N GLY A 162 8.84 26.43 -25.63
CA GLY A 162 9.39 25.54 -26.66
C GLY A 162 8.83 24.12 -26.59
N SER A 163 8.13 23.71 -27.64
CA SER A 163 7.44 22.44 -27.82
C SER A 163 8.34 21.30 -28.35
N MET A 164 7.92 20.05 -28.08
CA MET A 164 8.21 18.76 -28.76
C MET A 164 9.61 18.10 -28.57
N PRO A 165 9.80 16.79 -28.88
CA PRO A 165 8.87 15.66 -29.06
C PRO A 165 9.24 14.39 -28.25
N ALA A 166 8.35 13.40 -28.28
CA ALA A 166 8.58 12.02 -27.86
C ALA A 166 9.53 11.29 -28.82
N SER A 167 10.55 10.59 -28.30
CA SER A 167 11.15 9.40 -28.91
C SER A 167 12.19 8.78 -27.96
N MET A 168 11.97 7.54 -27.50
CA MET A 168 13.03 6.62 -27.09
C MET A 168 12.55 5.19 -27.40
N THR A 169 12.91 4.73 -28.59
CA THR A 169 12.89 3.33 -29.00
C THR A 169 14.08 2.64 -28.31
N GLY A 170 13.80 1.72 -27.39
CA GLY A 170 14.81 0.90 -26.72
C GLY A 170 14.45 -0.58 -26.83
N THR A 171 14.93 -1.22 -27.90
CA THR A 171 14.99 -2.69 -28.05
C THR A 171 15.90 -3.28 -26.98
N MET A 172 15.34 -4.06 -26.06
CA MET A 172 16.10 -4.89 -25.12
C MET A 172 15.82 -6.37 -25.38
N THR A 173 16.89 -7.05 -25.78
CA THR A 173 16.99 -8.46 -26.12
C THR A 173 16.74 -9.33 -24.88
N LYS A 174 15.81 -10.28 -25.01
CA LYS A 174 15.43 -11.28 -24.01
C LYS A 174 16.59 -12.27 -23.74
N PRO A 175 17.06 -12.43 -22.49
CA PRO A 175 17.72 -13.67 -22.08
C PRO A 175 16.65 -14.70 -21.74
N ALA A 176 16.71 -15.85 -22.37
CA ALA A 176 15.96 -17.03 -21.92
C ALA A 176 16.56 -17.49 -20.59
N THR A 177 15.74 -17.57 -19.54
CA THR A 177 16.11 -18.30 -18.33
C THR A 177 14.91 -19.10 -17.86
N THR A 178 15.21 -20.36 -17.61
CA THR A 178 14.34 -21.49 -17.34
C THR A 178 13.50 -21.30 -16.07
N ASN A 179 12.19 -21.51 -16.19
CA ASN A 179 11.28 -21.74 -15.07
C ASN A 179 11.81 -22.87 -14.16
N PRO A 180 11.96 -22.65 -12.84
CA PRO A 180 11.70 -23.70 -11.90
C PRO A 180 10.20 -23.65 -11.55
N THR A 181 9.46 -24.62 -12.08
CA THR A 181 8.23 -25.12 -11.45
C THR A 181 8.54 -25.48 -10.01
N GLY A 182 8.26 -24.55 -9.09
CA GLY A 182 8.42 -24.71 -7.65
C GLY A 182 7.07 -25.06 -7.02
N ALA A 183 6.99 -26.27 -6.48
CA ALA A 183 5.83 -26.85 -5.85
C ALA A 183 5.20 -25.94 -4.78
N ALA A 184 3.89 -25.68 -4.92
CA ALA A 184 3.05 -25.22 -3.83
C ALA A 184 2.87 -26.37 -2.81
N GLY A 185 3.90 -26.57 -1.98
CA GLY A 185 3.86 -27.44 -0.82
C GLY A 185 3.21 -26.73 0.36
N VAL A 186 1.96 -27.10 0.62
CA VAL A 186 1.35 -27.31 1.94
C VAL A 186 1.96 -26.52 3.10
N ASN A 187 1.37 -25.36 3.41
CA ASN A 187 1.04 -24.87 4.76
C ASN A 187 0.51 -23.42 4.62
N GLY A 188 -0.61 -23.31 3.91
CA GLY A 188 -1.31 -22.04 3.70
C GLY A 188 -1.88 -21.52 5.00
N VAL A 189 -1.53 -20.27 5.33
CA VAL A 189 -2.36 -19.45 6.20
C VAL A 189 -3.66 -19.23 5.44
N ASN A 190 -4.76 -19.72 6.00
CA ASN A 190 -6.07 -19.72 5.38
C ASN A 190 -6.56 -18.28 5.13
N ILE A 191 -6.44 -17.80 3.88
CA ILE A 191 -7.26 -16.68 3.38
C ILE A 191 -8.76 -17.05 3.46
N ALA A 192 -9.09 -18.33 3.66
CA ALA A 192 -10.44 -18.80 4.01
C ALA A 192 -10.93 -18.37 5.41
N ALA A 193 -10.07 -17.92 6.34
CA ALA A 193 -10.51 -17.50 7.67
C ALA A 193 -11.25 -16.15 7.67
N ALA A 194 -11.07 -15.32 6.63
CA ALA A 194 -11.88 -14.10 6.44
C ALA A 194 -13.26 -14.38 5.82
N ALA A 195 -13.48 -15.58 5.25
CA ALA A 195 -14.76 -16.02 4.71
C ALA A 195 -15.52 -16.99 5.64
N ALA A 196 -14.83 -17.67 6.57
CA ALA A 196 -15.44 -18.67 7.45
C ALA A 196 -16.31 -18.09 8.58
N ALA A 197 -16.25 -16.79 8.85
CA ALA A 197 -17.12 -16.15 9.85
C ALA A 197 -18.56 -15.89 9.34
N ILE A 198 -18.83 -16.04 8.04
CA ILE A 198 -20.17 -15.78 7.46
C ILE A 198 -20.98 -17.07 7.23
N ALA A 199 -20.35 -18.26 7.32
CA ALA A 199 -21.05 -19.54 7.11
C ALA A 199 -21.49 -20.24 8.42
N ALA A 200 -21.11 -19.74 9.60
CA ALA A 200 -21.43 -20.39 10.88
C ALA A 200 -22.66 -19.80 11.62
N LEU A 201 -23.43 -18.91 10.98
CA LEU A 201 -24.69 -18.38 11.54
C LEU A 201 -25.87 -18.58 10.58
N ALA A 202 -25.95 -19.78 10.00
CA ALA A 202 -27.09 -20.26 9.24
C ALA A 202 -27.28 -21.76 9.48
N LEU A 203 -27.49 -22.14 10.74
CA LEU A 203 -28.19 -23.35 11.19
C LEU A 203 -29.01 -22.98 12.43
#